data_AF-A0A3E0KSB7-F1
#
_entry.id   AF-A0A3E0KSB7-F1
#
_cell.length_a   1.000
_cell.length_b   1.000
_cell.length_c   1.000
_cell.angle_alpha   90.00
_cell.angle_beta   90.00
_cell.angle_gamma   90.00
#
_symmetry.space_group_name_H-M   'P 1'
#
loop_
_entity.id
_entity.type
_entity.pdbx_description
1 polymer ?
#
loop_
_entity_poly.entity_id
_entity_poly.type
_entity_poly.pdbx_seq_one_letter_code
_entity_poly.pdbx_strand_id
1 'polypeptide(L)'
;MRRVVIELLEQRGVTLQAIAQVVYDIQHAFYPELTLELCLESVEAVIDKREVQHVLLTGIALDMAAEAGNLPEPLLSILRDDNLLYGVDEVLALGITNVYGSIGLTNFGYLDKQKIGIIGELNSRRQPGRVHTFLDDLVAGVAAAAAARLAHALPDKLSEADLALPPEGRDRGQQAAGGPVGDGTVAGGAVSRDALP
;
A
#
# COMPACT_ATOMS: atom_id res chain seq x y z
N MET A 1 -5.74 -8.33 -24.13
CA MET A 1 -5.03 -7.25 -23.44
C MET A 1 -4.48 -7.71 -22.09
N ARG A 2 -5.27 -8.37 -21.22
CA ARG A 2 -4.79 -9.08 -20.01
C ARG A 2 -3.40 -9.73 -20.13
N ARG A 3 -3.21 -10.65 -21.08
CA ARG A 3 -1.93 -11.36 -21.29
C ARG A 3 -0.74 -10.39 -21.46
N VAL A 4 -0.91 -9.36 -22.28
CA VAL A 4 0.13 -8.35 -22.53
C VAL A 4 0.47 -7.58 -21.26
N VAL A 5 -0.54 -7.23 -20.46
CA VAL A 5 -0.34 -6.57 -19.16
C VAL A 5 0.48 -7.44 -18.21
N ILE A 6 0.16 -8.73 -18.11
CA ILE A 6 0.89 -9.68 -17.25
C ILE A 6 2.34 -9.83 -17.75
N GLU A 7 2.54 -10.03 -19.04
CA GLU A 7 3.87 -10.12 -19.65
C GLU A 7 4.69 -8.84 -19.38
N LEU A 8 4.07 -7.66 -19.43
CA LEU A 8 4.73 -6.40 -19.10
C LEU A 8 5.09 -6.32 -17.61
N LEU A 9 4.18 -6.65 -16.69
CA LEU A 9 4.46 -6.68 -15.26
C LEU A 9 5.65 -7.62 -14.96
N GLU A 10 5.65 -8.82 -15.54
CA GLU A 10 6.72 -9.81 -15.37
C GLU A 10 8.07 -9.29 -15.92
N GLN A 11 8.07 -8.64 -17.10
CA GLN A 11 9.27 -8.00 -17.66
C GLN A 11 9.84 -6.89 -16.76
N ARG A 12 8.98 -6.28 -15.94
CA ARG A 12 9.37 -5.28 -14.94
C ARG A 12 9.67 -5.89 -13.56
N GLY A 13 9.63 -7.22 -13.43
CA GLY A 13 9.95 -7.93 -12.19
C GLY A 13 8.80 -8.06 -11.21
N VAL A 14 7.55 -7.82 -11.64
CA VAL A 14 6.36 -7.92 -10.81
C VAL A 14 5.54 -9.15 -11.21
N THR A 15 5.34 -10.07 -10.26
CA THR A 15 4.45 -11.22 -10.44
C THR A 15 3.12 -10.97 -9.73
N LEU A 16 2.04 -11.60 -10.20
CA LEU A 16 0.73 -11.45 -9.54
C LEU A 16 0.75 -12.00 -8.11
N GLN A 17 1.57 -13.02 -7.86
CA GLN A 17 1.79 -13.61 -6.54
C GLN A 17 2.42 -12.59 -5.59
N ALA A 18 3.36 -11.77 -6.07
CA ALA A 18 3.95 -10.71 -5.25
C ALA A 18 2.93 -9.64 -4.87
N ILE A 19 2.02 -9.29 -5.79
CA ILE A 19 0.90 -8.38 -5.49
C ILE A 19 -0.07 -9.03 -4.49
N ALA A 20 -0.39 -10.30 -4.68
CA ALA A 20 -1.26 -11.06 -3.77
C ALA A 20 -0.67 -11.14 -2.36
N GLN A 21 0.65 -11.25 -2.22
CA GLN A 21 1.33 -11.21 -0.93
C GLN A 21 1.12 -9.87 -0.23
N VAL A 22 1.19 -8.74 -0.94
CA VAL A 22 0.88 -7.42 -0.37
C VAL A 22 -0.55 -7.36 0.14
N VAL A 23 -1.51 -7.89 -0.63
CA VAL A 23 -2.91 -7.96 -0.20
C VAL A 23 -3.06 -8.81 1.07
N TYR A 24 -2.39 -9.95 1.12
CA TYR A 24 -2.39 -10.81 2.30
C TYR A 24 -1.83 -10.08 3.52
N ASP A 25 -0.68 -9.42 3.37
CA ASP A 25 0.03 -8.76 4.47
C ASP A 25 -0.82 -7.65 5.12
N ILE A 26 -1.58 -6.90 4.33
CA ILE A 26 -2.43 -5.83 4.87
C ILE A 26 -3.80 -6.33 5.39
N GLN A 27 -4.27 -7.50 4.94
CA GLN A 27 -5.61 -7.99 5.28
C GLN A 27 -5.63 -9.14 6.31
N HIS A 28 -4.57 -9.95 6.41
CA HIS A 28 -4.56 -11.15 7.25
C HIS A 28 -4.78 -10.86 8.75
N ALA A 29 -4.35 -9.69 9.24
CA ALA A 29 -4.60 -9.29 10.62
C ALA A 29 -6.10 -9.13 10.95
N PHE A 30 -6.92 -8.86 9.95
CA PHE A 30 -8.38 -8.75 10.04
C PHE A 30 -9.08 -10.05 9.64
N TYR A 31 -8.41 -10.90 8.84
CA TYR A 31 -8.87 -12.22 8.39
C TYR A 31 -7.87 -13.33 8.67
N PRO A 32 -7.93 -13.95 9.86
CA PRO A 32 -7.09 -15.10 10.16
C PRO A 32 -7.26 -16.27 9.17
N GLU A 33 -8.45 -16.40 8.57
CA GLU A 33 -8.81 -17.44 7.59
C GLU A 33 -8.50 -17.04 6.13
N LEU A 34 -7.94 -15.85 5.90
CA LEU A 34 -7.57 -15.43 4.54
C LEU A 34 -6.43 -16.31 4.03
N THR A 35 -6.55 -16.73 2.78
CA THR A 35 -5.51 -17.50 2.10
C THR A 35 -4.90 -16.69 0.98
N LEU A 36 -3.65 -17.00 0.63
CA LEU A 36 -2.95 -16.32 -0.47
C LEU A 36 -3.65 -16.57 -1.81
N GLU A 37 -4.31 -17.73 -1.97
CA GLU A 37 -5.11 -18.07 -3.15
C GLU A 37 -6.27 -17.09 -3.34
N LEU A 38 -7.01 -16.76 -2.28
CA LEU A 38 -8.11 -15.79 -2.35
C LEU A 38 -7.61 -14.37 -2.67
N CYS A 39 -6.43 -14.01 -2.17
CA CYS A 39 -5.75 -12.76 -2.53
C CYS A 39 -5.40 -12.75 -4.02
N LEU A 40 -4.82 -13.84 -4.54
CA LEU A 40 -4.46 -13.97 -5.94
C LEU A 40 -5.68 -13.90 -6.86
N GLU A 41 -6.76 -14.62 -6.55
CA GLU A 41 -8.02 -14.54 -7.29
C GLU A 41 -8.56 -13.11 -7.37
N SER A 42 -8.39 -12.33 -6.29
CA SER A 42 -8.81 -10.93 -6.25
C SER A 42 -7.92 -10.03 -7.11
N VAL A 43 -6.60 -10.23 -7.08
CA VAL A 43 -5.66 -9.52 -7.96
C VAL A 43 -5.97 -9.82 -9.42
N GLU A 44 -6.20 -11.09 -9.77
CA GLU A 44 -6.56 -11.47 -11.15
C GLU A 44 -7.87 -10.83 -11.60
N ALA A 45 -8.90 -10.81 -10.74
CA ALA A 45 -10.17 -10.19 -11.05
C ALA A 45 -10.08 -8.67 -11.25
N VAL A 46 -9.17 -7.99 -10.53
CA VAL A 46 -8.87 -6.56 -10.74
C VAL A 46 -8.19 -6.36 -12.09
N ILE A 47 -7.16 -7.16 -12.41
CA ILE A 47 -6.45 -7.10 -13.70
C ILE A 47 -7.38 -7.42 -14.88
N ASP A 48 -8.42 -8.23 -14.70
CA ASP A 48 -9.38 -8.52 -15.77
C ASP A 48 -10.23 -7.31 -16.18
N LYS A 49 -10.25 -6.24 -15.38
CA LYS A 49 -10.96 -5.01 -15.70
C LYS A 49 -10.24 -4.23 -16.81
N ARG A 50 -11.00 -3.84 -17.84
CA ARG A 50 -10.47 -3.11 -19.00
C ARG A 50 -9.82 -1.78 -18.61
N GLU A 51 -10.44 -1.04 -17.70
CA GLU A 51 -9.94 0.25 -17.21
C GLU A 51 -8.58 0.09 -16.51
N VAL A 52 -8.46 -0.92 -15.65
CA VAL A 52 -7.20 -1.28 -14.98
C VAL A 52 -6.13 -1.64 -16.00
N GLN A 53 -6.47 -2.43 -17.03
CA GLN A 53 -5.52 -2.79 -18.09
C GLN A 53 -5.02 -1.55 -18.86
N HIS A 54 -5.91 -0.60 -19.19
CA HIS A 54 -5.49 0.64 -19.86
C HIS A 54 -4.55 1.47 -19.00
N VAL A 55 -4.86 1.59 -17.72
CA VAL A 55 -4.04 2.31 -16.74
C VAL A 55 -2.65 1.68 -16.62
N LEU A 56 -2.59 0.35 -16.44
CA LEU A 56 -1.32 -0.39 -16.36
C LEU A 56 -0.48 -0.24 -17.62
N LEU A 57 -1.09 -0.39 -18.81
CA LEU A 57 -0.39 -0.20 -20.08
C LEU A 57 0.18 1.21 -20.21
N THR A 58 -0.58 2.22 -19.79
CA THR A 58 -0.20 3.63 -19.94
C THR A 58 0.98 3.96 -19.05
N GLY A 59 0.92 3.65 -17.76
CA GLY A 59 2.02 3.98 -16.84
C GLY A 59 3.29 3.16 -17.12
N ILE A 60 3.16 1.87 -17.41
CA ILE A 60 4.33 1.05 -17.79
C ILE A 60 4.99 1.58 -19.07
N ALA A 61 4.20 2.02 -20.06
CA ALA A 61 4.76 2.61 -21.28
C ALA A 61 5.51 3.93 -21.00
N LEU A 62 5.04 4.75 -20.06
CA LEU A 62 5.72 5.98 -19.65
C LEU A 62 7.04 5.70 -18.94
N ASP A 63 7.06 4.74 -18.02
CA ASP A 63 8.30 4.27 -17.39
C ASP A 63 9.32 3.78 -18.44
N MET A 64 8.87 2.95 -19.39
CA MET A 64 9.72 2.44 -20.46
C MET A 64 10.22 3.54 -21.41
N ALA A 65 9.39 4.55 -21.69
CA ALA A 65 9.78 5.68 -22.53
C ALA A 65 10.82 6.58 -21.83
N ALA A 66 10.66 6.81 -20.51
CA ALA A 66 11.63 7.52 -19.69
C ALA A 66 12.96 6.75 -19.58
N GLU A 67 12.88 5.43 -19.40
CA GLU A 67 14.03 4.53 -19.40
C GLU A 67 14.81 4.66 -20.72
N ALA A 68 14.13 4.60 -21.86
CA ALA A 68 14.72 4.74 -23.19
C ALA A 68 15.19 6.17 -23.55
N GLY A 69 14.84 7.19 -22.76
CA GLY A 69 15.16 8.59 -23.09
C GLY A 69 14.32 9.18 -24.22
N ASN A 70 13.15 8.58 -24.49
CA ASN A 70 12.25 8.96 -25.60
C ASN A 70 11.16 9.96 -25.19
N LEU A 71 11.34 10.64 -24.06
CA LEU A 71 10.42 11.68 -23.58
C LEU A 71 11.08 13.07 -23.72
N PRO A 72 10.28 14.12 -23.99
CA PRO A 72 10.80 15.48 -24.02
C PRO A 72 11.14 15.96 -22.60
N GLU A 73 12.09 16.89 -22.50
CA GLU A 73 12.30 17.65 -21.26
C GLU A 73 11.17 18.68 -21.05
N PRO A 74 10.76 18.97 -19.79
CA PRO A 74 11.34 18.48 -18.54
C PRO A 74 10.80 17.13 -18.06
N LEU A 75 9.85 16.51 -18.78
CA LEU A 75 9.17 15.29 -18.34
C LEU A 75 10.15 14.12 -18.16
N LEU A 76 11.12 13.97 -19.06
CA LEU A 76 12.12 12.92 -18.96
C LEU A 76 12.88 12.97 -17.63
N SER A 77 13.42 14.13 -17.26
CA SER A 77 14.13 14.29 -15.98
C SER A 77 13.20 14.06 -14.79
N ILE A 78 11.98 14.59 -14.84
CA ILE A 78 10.98 14.42 -13.78
C ILE A 78 10.71 12.93 -13.47
N LEU A 79 10.50 12.11 -14.50
CA LEU A 79 10.24 10.68 -14.33
C LEU A 79 11.50 9.88 -13.97
N ARG A 80 12.68 10.27 -14.44
CA ARG A 80 13.92 9.55 -14.07
C ARG A 80 14.34 9.81 -12.64
N ASP A 81 14.11 11.02 -12.16
CA ASP A 81 14.48 11.42 -10.81
C ASP A 81 13.48 10.96 -9.76
N ASP A 82 12.26 10.60 -10.20
CA ASP A 82 11.12 10.26 -9.36
C ASP A 82 10.78 11.45 -8.45
N ASN A 83 10.43 12.56 -9.10
CA ASN A 83 10.30 13.86 -8.44
C ASN A 83 9.11 13.88 -7.47
N LEU A 84 9.38 14.15 -6.19
CA LEU A 84 8.38 14.21 -5.11
C LEU A 84 7.16 15.14 -5.34
N LEU A 85 7.24 16.08 -6.29
CA LEU A 85 6.13 17.01 -6.62
C LEU A 85 5.39 16.62 -7.90
N TYR A 86 5.80 15.53 -8.55
CA TYR A 86 5.07 14.93 -9.66
C TYR A 86 4.12 13.88 -9.08
N GLY A 87 2.81 14.07 -9.24
CA GLY A 87 1.79 13.16 -8.71
C GLY A 87 0.86 12.61 -9.80
N VAL A 88 1.30 12.58 -11.05
CA VAL A 88 0.48 12.09 -12.18
C VAL A 88 0.41 10.56 -12.19
N ASP A 89 1.47 9.90 -11.74
CA ASP A 89 1.53 8.50 -11.34
C ASP A 89 0.44 8.13 -10.33
N GLU A 90 0.34 8.86 -9.22
CA GLU A 90 -0.70 8.65 -8.21
C GLU A 90 -2.10 8.86 -8.81
N VAL A 91 -2.31 9.96 -9.54
CA VAL A 91 -3.58 10.26 -10.21
C VAL A 91 -3.97 9.15 -11.18
N LEU A 92 -3.00 8.55 -11.88
CA LEU A 92 -3.25 7.44 -12.77
C LEU A 92 -3.62 6.17 -11.99
N ALA A 93 -2.95 5.89 -10.86
CA ALA A 93 -3.26 4.79 -9.96
C ALA A 93 -4.66 4.89 -9.34
N LEU A 94 -5.19 6.11 -9.13
CA LEU A 94 -6.59 6.31 -8.74
C LEU A 94 -7.59 5.75 -9.76
N GLY A 95 -7.21 5.66 -11.03
CA GLY A 95 -8.01 4.99 -12.07
C GLY A 95 -8.24 3.50 -11.79
N ILE A 96 -7.32 2.85 -11.05
CA ILE A 96 -7.47 1.45 -10.63
C ILE A 96 -8.38 1.35 -9.40
N THR A 97 -8.12 2.19 -8.39
CA THR A 97 -8.80 2.10 -7.09
C THR A 97 -10.28 2.46 -7.20
N ASN A 98 -10.63 3.42 -8.06
CA ASN A 98 -12.01 3.84 -8.30
C ASN A 98 -12.91 2.71 -8.82
N VAL A 99 -12.36 1.66 -9.45
CA VAL A 99 -13.13 0.49 -9.92
C VAL A 99 -13.77 -0.27 -8.75
N TYR A 100 -13.20 -0.17 -7.54
CA TYR A 100 -13.64 -0.86 -6.33
C TYR A 100 -13.99 0.11 -5.18
N GLY A 101 -14.30 1.38 -5.52
CA GLY A 101 -14.85 2.35 -4.58
C GLY A 101 -13.86 2.95 -3.58
N SER A 102 -14.38 3.68 -2.60
CA SER A 102 -13.61 4.48 -1.65
C SER A 102 -12.70 3.69 -0.72
N ILE A 103 -12.98 2.40 -0.48
CA ILE A 103 -12.10 1.51 0.29
C ILE A 103 -10.77 1.28 -0.45
N GLY A 104 -10.81 1.23 -1.79
CA GLY A 104 -9.61 1.15 -2.60
C GLY A 104 -8.72 2.39 -2.42
N LEU A 105 -9.32 3.57 -2.25
CA LEU A 105 -8.58 4.82 -2.08
C LEU A 105 -7.80 4.87 -0.76
N THR A 106 -8.42 4.48 0.36
CA THR A 106 -7.77 4.48 1.67
C THR A 106 -6.64 3.45 1.75
N ASN A 107 -6.86 2.26 1.18
CA ASN A 107 -5.82 1.23 1.08
C ASN A 107 -4.64 1.69 0.22
N PHE A 108 -4.91 2.39 -0.88
CA PHE A 108 -3.86 2.90 -1.76
C PHE A 108 -2.97 3.91 -1.05
N GLY A 109 -3.55 4.94 -0.39
CA GLY A 109 -2.75 5.93 0.33
C GLY A 109 -1.87 5.33 1.43
N TYR A 110 -2.34 4.27 2.11
CA TYR A 110 -1.50 3.53 3.04
C TYR A 110 -0.37 2.77 2.36
N LEU A 111 -0.67 2.03 1.29
CA LEU A 111 0.32 1.23 0.56
C LEU A 111 1.40 2.09 -0.09
N ASP A 112 1.00 3.23 -0.66
CA ASP A 112 1.91 4.21 -1.21
C ASP A 112 2.85 4.75 -0.12
N LYS A 113 2.31 5.12 1.05
CA LYS A 113 3.17 5.61 2.14
C LYS A 113 4.09 4.54 2.74
N GLN A 114 3.58 3.33 2.97
CA GLN A 114 4.33 2.27 3.66
C GLN A 114 5.26 1.49 2.73
N LYS A 115 5.00 1.53 1.40
CA LYS A 115 5.74 0.81 0.36
C LYS A 115 5.97 -0.68 0.73
N ILE A 116 4.91 -1.40 1.04
CA ILE A 116 4.96 -2.80 1.53
C ILE A 116 5.33 -3.78 0.42
N GLY A 117 6.18 -4.77 0.73
CA GLY A 117 6.51 -5.89 -0.16
C GLY A 117 7.13 -5.43 -1.48
N ILE A 118 6.60 -5.92 -2.60
CA ILE A 118 7.11 -5.62 -3.95
C ILE A 118 7.09 -4.11 -4.27
N ILE A 119 6.19 -3.33 -3.66
CA ILE A 119 6.12 -1.87 -3.85
C ILE A 119 7.39 -1.21 -3.31
N GLY A 120 7.84 -1.61 -2.12
CA GLY A 120 9.10 -1.15 -1.53
C GLY A 120 10.31 -1.62 -2.31
N GLU A 121 10.27 -2.82 -2.88
CA GLU A 121 11.35 -3.29 -3.77
C GLU A 121 11.46 -2.43 -5.03
N LEU A 122 10.34 -2.05 -5.65
CA LEU A 122 10.32 -1.18 -6.84
C LEU A 122 10.84 0.23 -6.51
N ASN A 123 10.40 0.81 -5.40
CA ASN A 123 10.79 2.14 -4.96
C ASN A 123 12.28 2.22 -4.52
N SER A 124 12.77 1.21 -3.79
CA SER A 124 14.15 1.19 -3.26
C SER A 124 15.18 0.75 -4.30
N ARG A 125 14.81 -0.08 -5.27
CA ARG A 125 15.71 -0.54 -6.32
C ARG A 125 15.76 0.47 -7.46
N ARG A 126 16.50 1.56 -7.24
CA ARG A 126 17.07 2.37 -8.32
C ARG A 126 18.15 1.55 -9.04
N GLN A 127 17.74 0.50 -9.75
CA GLN A 127 18.64 -0.22 -10.63
C GLN A 127 19.12 0.76 -11.70
N PRO A 128 20.43 0.83 -12.00
CA PRO A 128 20.93 1.72 -13.02
C PRO A 128 20.19 1.49 -14.35
N GLY A 129 19.51 2.53 -14.84
CA GLY A 129 18.75 2.44 -16.08
C GLY A 129 17.40 1.75 -15.97
N ARG A 130 16.79 1.62 -14.78
CA ARG A 130 15.37 1.31 -14.62
C ARG A 130 14.59 2.51 -14.08
N VAL A 131 13.42 2.76 -14.64
CA VAL A 131 12.46 3.78 -14.17
C VAL A 131 11.18 3.10 -13.68
N HIS A 132 10.73 3.43 -12.48
CA HIS A 132 9.58 2.80 -11.83
C HIS A 132 8.61 3.82 -11.21
N THR A 133 8.64 5.09 -11.66
CA THR A 133 7.80 6.18 -11.14
C THR A 133 6.32 5.89 -11.25
N PHE A 134 5.87 5.23 -12.32
CA PHE A 134 4.47 4.79 -12.40
C PHE A 134 4.26 3.41 -11.77
N LEU A 135 5.21 2.48 -11.95
CA LEU A 135 4.95 1.07 -11.67
C LEU A 135 4.66 0.77 -10.19
N ASP A 136 5.34 1.42 -9.25
CA ASP A 136 5.13 1.15 -7.82
C ASP A 136 3.73 1.57 -7.35
N ASP A 137 3.27 2.75 -7.78
CA ASP A 137 1.91 3.25 -7.50
C ASP A 137 0.83 2.44 -8.23
N LEU A 138 1.09 2.02 -9.47
CA LEU A 138 0.20 1.13 -10.19
C LEU A 138 0.02 -0.21 -9.46
N VAL A 139 1.12 -0.79 -8.95
CA VAL A 139 1.08 -2.04 -8.18
C VAL A 139 0.35 -1.83 -6.85
N ALA A 140 0.60 -0.70 -6.16
CA ALA A 140 -0.13 -0.31 -4.97
C ALA A 140 -1.64 -0.18 -5.25
N GLY A 141 -2.01 0.43 -6.37
CA GLY A 141 -3.40 0.58 -6.82
C GLY A 141 -4.10 -0.77 -7.07
N VAL A 142 -3.41 -1.73 -7.71
CA VAL A 142 -3.95 -3.09 -7.93
C VAL A 142 -4.15 -3.82 -6.60
N ALA A 143 -3.16 -3.77 -5.71
CA ALA A 143 -3.27 -4.40 -4.38
C ALA A 143 -4.40 -3.78 -3.56
N ALA A 144 -4.52 -2.45 -3.56
CA ALA A 144 -5.59 -1.74 -2.86
C ALA A 144 -6.98 -2.09 -3.39
N ALA A 145 -7.14 -2.15 -4.72
CA ALA A 145 -8.39 -2.56 -5.36
C ALA A 145 -8.73 -4.03 -5.07
N ALA A 146 -7.72 -4.92 -5.04
CA ALA A 146 -7.92 -6.34 -4.72
C ALA A 146 -8.35 -6.53 -3.26
N ALA A 147 -7.76 -5.77 -2.33
CA ALA A 147 -8.18 -5.73 -0.94
C ALA A 147 -9.64 -5.21 -0.78
N ALA A 148 -10.01 -4.15 -1.49
CA ALA A 148 -11.38 -3.63 -1.51
C ALA A 148 -12.37 -4.62 -2.14
N ARG A 149 -11.94 -5.42 -3.13
CA ARG A 149 -12.77 -6.52 -3.67
C ARG A 149 -13.02 -7.61 -2.62
N LEU A 150 -11.98 -8.04 -1.91
CA LEU A 150 -12.09 -9.08 -0.87
C LEU A 150 -13.07 -8.66 0.23
N ALA A 151 -12.98 -7.40 0.66
CA ALA A 151 -13.92 -6.78 1.58
C ALA A 151 -15.38 -6.99 1.18
N HIS A 152 -15.73 -6.62 -0.06
CA HIS A 152 -17.09 -6.71 -0.57
C HIS A 152 -17.56 -8.16 -0.79
N ALA A 153 -16.64 -9.09 -1.06
CA ALA A 153 -16.96 -10.49 -1.27
C ALA A 153 -17.20 -11.26 0.05
N LEU A 154 -16.76 -10.73 1.19
CA LEU A 154 -16.86 -11.36 2.52
C LEU A 154 -17.67 -10.52 3.54
N PRO A 155 -18.89 -10.04 3.21
CA PRO A 155 -19.61 -9.06 4.04
C PRO A 155 -20.01 -9.60 5.43
N ASP A 156 -20.31 -10.89 5.55
CA ASP A 156 -20.72 -11.49 6.85
C ASP A 156 -19.57 -11.66 7.84
N LYS A 157 -18.33 -11.43 7.39
CA LYS A 157 -17.15 -11.50 8.23
C LYS A 157 -16.61 -10.11 8.56
N LEU A 158 -17.22 -9.04 8.02
CA LEU A 158 -16.60 -7.72 7.99
C LEU A 158 -17.45 -6.47 7.93
N SER A 159 -17.00 -5.46 8.68
CA SER A 159 -17.41 -4.09 8.49
C SER A 159 -16.42 -3.31 7.62
N GLU A 160 -16.89 -2.28 6.92
CA GLU A 160 -16.03 -1.34 6.17
C GLU A 160 -14.95 -0.71 7.06
N ALA A 161 -15.20 -0.58 8.36
CA ALA A 161 -14.25 -0.04 9.34
C ALA A 161 -13.09 -0.99 9.66
N ASP A 162 -13.30 -2.31 9.54
CA ASP A 162 -12.25 -3.31 9.79
C ASP A 162 -11.26 -3.39 8.62
N LEU A 163 -11.67 -2.90 7.45
CA LEU A 163 -10.91 -2.89 6.20
C LEU A 163 -10.25 -1.55 5.93
N ALA A 164 -10.80 -0.49 6.52
CA ALA A 164 -10.14 0.80 6.57
C ALA A 164 -8.91 0.65 7.49
N LEU A 165 -7.74 0.85 6.90
CA LEU A 165 -6.50 0.76 7.66
C LEU A 165 -6.49 1.77 8.80
N PRO A 166 -5.97 1.40 9.98
CA PRO A 166 -6.07 2.23 11.17
C PRO A 166 -5.45 3.61 10.92
N PRO A 167 -6.04 4.71 11.47
CA PRO A 167 -5.44 6.02 11.39
C PRO A 167 -4.04 5.95 12.04
N GLU A 168 -3.10 6.65 11.42
CA GLU A 168 -1.69 6.62 11.82
C GLU A 168 -1.50 6.94 13.30
N GLY A 169 -0.68 6.15 14.00
CA GLY A 169 -0.20 6.48 15.34
C GLY A 169 -0.67 5.61 16.52
N ARG A 170 -0.82 4.29 16.35
CA ARG A 170 -0.68 3.37 17.49
C ARG A 170 0.59 2.57 17.36
N ASP A 171 1.65 3.15 17.88
CA ASP A 171 2.89 2.48 18.23
C ASP A 171 2.51 1.19 19.00
N ARG A 172 2.79 0.02 18.42
CA ARG A 172 2.60 -1.28 19.11
C ARG A 172 3.72 -1.42 20.13
N GLY A 173 3.67 -0.62 21.19
CA GLY A 173 4.75 -0.48 22.15
C GLY A 173 4.28 0.12 23.47
N GLN A 174 3.30 -0.52 24.12
CA GLN A 174 3.12 -0.62 25.58
C GLN A 174 1.68 -1.02 25.89
N GLN A 175 1.42 -2.32 26.05
CA GLN A 175 0.37 -2.81 26.94
C GLN A 175 0.72 -4.22 27.39
N ALA A 176 1.60 -4.29 28.39
CA ALA A 176 1.77 -5.46 29.23
C ALA A 176 2.31 -5.02 30.59
N ALA A 177 1.41 -4.56 31.46
CA ALA A 177 1.61 -4.57 32.92
C ALA A 177 0.25 -4.40 33.62
N GLY A 178 -0.62 -5.39 33.44
CA GLY A 178 -1.67 -5.65 34.42
C GLY A 178 -1.08 -6.43 35.58
N GLY A 179 -1.07 -5.84 36.77
CA GLY A 179 -0.70 -6.48 38.04
C GLY A 179 -1.44 -5.79 39.19
N PRO A 180 -1.81 -6.52 40.26
CA PRO A 180 -3.13 -6.39 40.88
C PRO A 180 -3.26 -5.26 41.90
N VAL A 181 -4.52 -4.88 42.13
CA VAL A 181 -5.00 -3.96 43.15
C VAL A 181 -4.58 -4.48 44.53
N GLY A 182 -3.71 -3.74 45.22
CA GLY A 182 -3.33 -3.95 46.61
C GLY A 182 -3.98 -2.89 47.50
N ASP A 183 -4.85 -3.35 48.37
CA ASP A 183 -5.50 -2.65 49.47
C ASP A 183 -4.45 -2.28 50.55
N GLY A 184 -4.56 -1.10 51.19
CA GLY A 184 -3.81 -0.83 52.42
C GLY A 184 -3.21 0.57 52.63
N THR A 185 -3.93 1.34 53.45
CA THR A 185 -3.40 2.12 54.59
C THR A 185 -2.74 3.49 54.38
N VAL A 186 -3.35 4.44 55.09
CA VAL A 186 -3.00 5.84 55.33
C VAL A 186 -1.85 5.99 56.34
N ALA A 187 -0.85 6.83 56.04
CA ALA A 187 -0.04 7.68 56.96
C ALA A 187 1.03 8.38 56.10
N GLY A 188 1.14 9.71 56.01
CA GLY A 188 1.54 10.65 57.06
C GLY A 188 2.91 11.24 56.69
N GLY A 189 3.05 12.57 56.58
CA GLY A 189 4.36 13.21 56.40
C GLY A 189 4.33 14.57 55.71
N ALA A 190 4.39 15.64 56.50
CA ALA A 190 4.32 17.03 56.07
C ALA A 190 5.67 17.59 55.54
N VAL A 191 5.55 18.39 54.48
CA VAL A 191 6.21 19.69 54.18
C VAL A 191 7.66 19.89 54.65
N SER A 192 8.58 19.96 53.67
CA SER A 192 9.91 20.58 53.83
C SER A 192 9.83 22.11 53.77
N ARG A 193 10.52 22.77 54.70
CA ARG A 193 10.85 24.20 54.70
C ARG A 193 12.36 24.38 54.48
N ASP A 194 12.68 25.37 53.65
CA ASP A 194 13.87 26.21 53.55
C ASP A 194 15.09 25.92 54.44
N ALA A 195 16.30 25.99 53.84
CA ALA A 195 17.24 27.10 54.07
C ALA A 195 18.56 26.94 53.28
N LEU A 196 18.96 28.03 52.61
CA LEU A 196 20.28 28.35 52.10
C LEU A 196 21.32 28.49 53.25
N PRO A 197 22.61 28.46 52.91
CA PRO A 197 23.34 29.74 52.82
C PRO A 197 23.85 30.08 51.41
#